data_AF-A0A7J7TD18-F1
#
_entry.id   AF-A0A7J7TD18-F1
#
_cell.length_a   1.000
_cell.length_b   1.000
_cell.length_c   1.000
_cell.angle_alpha   90.00
_cell.angle_beta   90.00
_cell.angle_gamma   90.00
#
_symmetry.space_group_name_H-M   'P 1'
#
loop_
_entity.id
_entity.type
_entity.pdbx_description
1 polymer ?
#
loop_
_entity_poly.entity_id
_entity_poly.type
_entity_poly.pdbx_seq_one_letter_code
_entity_poly.pdbx_strand_id
1 'polypeptide(L)'
;MHKGQAEWGVWVWECVPHLPPLPCTLQSKLSRHGSGADSDYENTQSGDPLLGMEGKRFLELAKEEDFHPELESLDGDLDPGLPSTEDVILKTEQVTKNIQELLRAAQEFKHDSFVPCSEKIHLAVTEMASLFPKRPALEPVRSSLRLLNASAYRLQSECRKTVPPEPGAPVDFQLLTQQVIQCAYDIAKAAKQLVTITTREKKQ
;
A
#
# COMPACT_ATOMS: atom_id res chain seq x y z
N MET A 1 2.58 -7.59 27.38
CA MET A 1 2.63 -6.54 26.35
C MET A 1 4.09 -6.32 26.02
N HIS A 2 4.52 -6.67 24.81
CA HIS A 2 5.93 -6.65 24.41
C HIS A 2 6.47 -5.21 24.47
N LYS A 3 7.50 -4.98 25.29
CA LYS A 3 8.15 -3.66 25.49
C LYS A 3 8.53 -2.96 24.17
N GLY A 4 8.87 -3.71 23.13
CA GLY A 4 9.23 -3.16 21.82
C GLY A 4 8.10 -2.35 21.17
N GLN A 5 6.82 -2.70 21.38
CA GLN A 5 5.68 -2.06 20.67
C GLN A 5 5.54 -0.55 20.94
N ALA A 6 5.97 -0.09 22.13
CA ALA A 6 5.95 1.30 22.54
C ALA A 6 7.18 2.08 22.04
N GLU A 7 8.35 1.44 21.96
CA GLU A 7 9.59 2.08 21.49
C GLU A 7 9.49 2.48 20.01
N TRP A 8 8.88 1.66 19.14
CA TRP A 8 8.69 2.04 17.72
C TRP A 8 7.92 3.35 17.52
N GLY A 9 6.91 3.58 18.36
CA GLY A 9 6.10 4.79 18.31
C GLY A 9 6.87 6.03 18.75
N VAL A 10 7.81 5.87 19.67
CA VAL A 10 8.67 6.94 20.18
C VAL A 10 9.80 7.24 19.18
N TRP A 11 10.49 6.22 18.65
CA TRP A 11 11.56 6.40 17.67
C TRP A 11 11.12 7.06 16.35
N VAL A 12 10.01 6.60 15.75
CA VAL A 12 9.51 7.18 14.50
C VAL A 12 9.00 8.62 14.72
N TRP A 13 8.46 8.92 15.91
CA TRP A 13 7.91 10.24 16.23
C TRP A 13 8.96 11.21 16.79
N GLU A 14 10.10 10.74 17.31
CA GLU A 14 11.24 11.55 17.73
C GLU A 14 12.24 11.83 16.60
N CYS A 15 12.39 10.94 15.61
CA CYS A 15 13.28 11.18 14.47
C CYS A 15 12.70 12.10 13.38
N VAL A 16 11.36 12.23 13.29
CA VAL A 16 10.68 13.12 12.33
C VAL A 16 10.77 14.62 12.71
N PRO A 17 10.68 15.07 13.98
CA PRO A 17 10.73 16.49 14.34
C PRO A 17 12.13 17.12 14.37
N HIS A 18 13.21 16.36 14.15
CA HIS A 18 14.58 16.91 14.05
C HIS A 18 15.01 17.26 12.63
N LEU A 19 14.17 17.06 11.62
CA LEU A 19 14.30 17.83 10.39
C LEU A 19 13.72 19.23 10.63
N PRO A 20 14.32 20.29 10.07
CA PRO A 20 13.71 21.62 10.13
C PRO A 20 12.24 21.50 9.72
N PRO A 21 11.32 22.19 10.42
CA PRO A 21 9.90 22.08 10.14
C PRO A 21 9.71 22.35 8.65
N LEU A 22 9.26 21.30 7.96
CA LEU A 22 8.79 21.42 6.60
C LEU A 22 7.78 22.57 6.59
N PRO A 23 7.86 23.55 5.67
CA PRO A 23 6.77 24.49 5.52
C PRO A 23 5.52 23.68 5.15
N CYS A 24 4.66 23.48 6.14
CA CYS A 24 3.29 22.99 5.99
C CYS A 24 2.49 24.06 5.24
N THR A 25 2.77 24.24 3.95
CA THR A 25 1.96 25.06 3.06
C THR A 25 1.66 24.26 1.82
N LEU A 26 0.73 23.31 1.97
CA LEU A 26 -0.20 22.88 0.93
C LEU A 26 -1.35 22.07 1.56
N GLN A 27 -1.88 22.54 2.70
CA GLN A 27 -3.35 22.55 2.79
C GLN A 27 -3.78 23.72 1.89
N SER A 28 -4.05 23.42 0.62
CA SER A 28 -4.99 24.24 -0.13
C SER A 28 -6.25 24.29 0.71
N LYS A 29 -6.42 25.38 1.47
CA LYS A 29 -7.72 25.83 1.92
C LYS A 29 -8.52 26.01 0.63
N LEU A 30 -9.23 24.97 0.21
CA LEU A 30 -10.37 25.15 -0.66
C LEU A 30 -11.41 25.85 0.22
N SER A 31 -11.29 27.18 0.24
CA SER A 31 -12.37 28.06 0.66
C SER A 31 -13.59 27.61 -0.13
N ARG A 32 -14.54 27.05 0.62
CA ARG A 32 -15.85 26.64 0.13
C ARG A 32 -16.58 27.90 -0.30
N HIS A 33 -16.31 28.37 -1.52
CA HIS A 33 -17.18 29.31 -2.20
C HIS A 33 -18.40 28.50 -2.68
N GLY A 34 -19.43 28.47 -1.84
CA GLY A 34 -20.77 28.16 -2.31
C GLY A 34 -21.23 29.30 -3.20
N SER A 35 -21.10 29.13 -4.52
CA SER A 35 -21.83 29.92 -5.50
C SER A 35 -22.83 29.00 -6.13
N GLY A 36 -24.10 29.29 -5.85
CA GLY A 36 -25.21 28.68 -6.54
C GLY A 36 -25.18 29.07 -8.01
N ALA A 37 -25.43 28.08 -8.86
CA ALA A 37 -26.03 28.29 -10.15
C ALA A 37 -26.98 27.12 -10.36
N ASP A 38 -28.26 27.44 -10.16
CA ASP A 38 -29.43 26.73 -10.62
C ASP A 38 -29.29 26.45 -12.13
N SER A 39 -29.53 25.22 -12.57
CA SER A 39 -29.71 24.90 -13.99
C SER A 39 -30.57 23.66 -14.09
N ASP A 40 -31.86 23.93 -14.32
CA ASP A 40 -32.92 22.98 -14.58
C ASP A 40 -32.75 22.20 -15.91
N TYR A 41 -33.21 20.95 -15.81
CA TYR A 41 -33.66 19.97 -16.81
C TYR A 41 -33.76 20.36 -18.30
N GLU A 42 -33.27 19.46 -19.16
CA GLU A 42 -34.08 18.69 -20.12
C GLU A 42 -33.23 17.57 -20.75
N ASN A 43 -33.62 16.31 -20.60
CA ASN A 43 -33.33 15.34 -21.65
C ASN A 43 -34.55 14.46 -21.88
N THR A 44 -34.99 14.54 -23.13
CA THR A 44 -36.25 14.11 -23.67
C THR A 44 -36.36 12.58 -23.69
N GLN A 45 -37.56 12.14 -23.32
CA GLN A 45 -38.07 10.80 -23.41
C GLN A 45 -38.16 10.34 -24.89
N SER A 46 -37.54 9.21 -25.21
CA SER A 46 -37.95 8.29 -26.29
C SER A 46 -37.53 6.91 -25.81
N GLY A 47 -38.42 5.94 -25.59
CA GLY A 47 -39.38 5.41 -26.53
C GLY A 47 -38.97 3.94 -26.78
N ASP A 48 -39.53 3.06 -25.95
CA ASP A 48 -39.53 1.57 -25.93
C ASP A 48 -39.86 0.94 -27.33
N PRO A 49 -40.05 -0.39 -27.52
CA PRO A 49 -39.26 -1.62 -27.27
C PRO A 49 -39.15 -2.56 -28.53
N LEU A 50 -38.65 -3.79 -28.30
CA LEU A 50 -39.02 -5.08 -28.97
C LEU A 50 -38.26 -5.59 -30.23
N LEU A 51 -37.82 -6.87 -30.06
CA LEU A 51 -37.89 -8.03 -30.96
C LEU A 51 -36.97 -8.18 -32.19
N GLY A 52 -36.50 -9.43 -32.36
CA GLY A 52 -35.90 -10.00 -33.58
C GLY A 52 -34.80 -11.01 -33.25
N MET A 53 -35.10 -12.24 -32.81
CA MET A 53 -35.33 -13.45 -33.62
C MET A 53 -34.25 -13.80 -34.67
N GLU A 54 -33.79 -15.05 -34.57
CA GLU A 54 -33.12 -15.91 -35.59
C GLU A 54 -31.66 -15.59 -35.96
N GLY A 55 -30.73 -16.54 -36.06
CA GLY A 55 -30.81 -17.99 -36.00
C GLY A 55 -29.68 -18.64 -36.82
N LYS A 56 -29.31 -19.86 -36.40
CA LYS A 56 -28.73 -20.97 -37.19
C LYS A 56 -27.23 -20.95 -37.46
N ARG A 57 -26.49 -21.88 -36.82
CA ARG A 57 -25.63 -22.95 -37.40
C ARG A 57 -25.37 -24.00 -36.29
N PHE A 58 -25.83 -25.26 -36.32
CA PHE A 58 -25.64 -26.41 -37.24
C PHE A 58 -24.54 -27.37 -36.74
N LEU A 59 -24.91 -28.66 -36.63
CA LEU A 59 -24.20 -29.88 -36.12
C LEU A 59 -24.00 -29.95 -34.60
N GLU A 60 -24.56 -30.88 -33.82
CA GLU A 60 -24.79 -32.34 -33.93
C GLU A 60 -23.51 -33.19 -33.87
N LEU A 61 -23.54 -34.14 -32.91
CA LEU A 61 -22.62 -35.26 -32.65
C LEU A 61 -21.36 -34.96 -31.81
N ALA A 62 -21.35 -35.41 -30.55
CA ALA A 62 -20.65 -36.64 -30.14
C ALA A 62 -20.40 -36.70 -28.61
N LYS A 63 -20.67 -37.89 -28.03
CA LYS A 63 -20.03 -38.49 -26.85
C LYS A 63 -20.22 -37.77 -25.51
N GLU A 64 -21.03 -38.28 -24.59
CA GLU A 64 -20.79 -39.50 -23.81
C GLU A 64 -19.42 -39.45 -23.09
N GLU A 65 -19.52 -39.16 -21.78
CA GLU A 65 -18.67 -39.69 -20.70
C GLU A 65 -17.17 -39.38 -20.80
N ASP A 66 -16.72 -38.34 -20.08
CA ASP A 66 -15.58 -38.33 -19.15
C ASP A 66 -15.19 -36.87 -18.80
N PHE A 67 -15.98 -36.18 -17.97
CA PHE A 67 -15.54 -34.93 -17.33
C PHE A 67 -16.17 -34.84 -15.95
N HIS A 68 -15.38 -35.21 -14.95
CA HIS A 68 -15.61 -34.98 -13.53
C HIS A 68 -15.90 -33.48 -13.29
N PRO A 69 -17.14 -33.03 -12.98
CA PRO A 69 -17.34 -31.71 -12.43
C PRO A 69 -17.28 -31.85 -10.91
N GLU A 70 -16.15 -32.33 -10.40
CA GLU A 70 -15.82 -32.14 -8.99
C GLU A 70 -15.24 -30.73 -8.86
N LEU A 71 -16.10 -29.74 -9.14
CA LEU A 71 -16.08 -28.50 -8.39
C LEU A 71 -16.65 -28.85 -7.01
N GLU A 72 -15.89 -29.68 -6.30
CA GLU A 72 -15.96 -29.79 -4.86
C GLU A 72 -15.81 -28.38 -4.33
N SER A 73 -16.94 -27.88 -3.86
CA SER A 73 -16.99 -26.87 -2.84
C SER A 73 -16.38 -27.50 -1.57
N LEU A 74 -15.06 -27.68 -1.54
CA LEU A 74 -14.34 -28.00 -0.31
C LEU A 74 -14.23 -26.71 0.50
N ASP A 75 -15.31 -26.45 1.21
CA ASP A 75 -15.23 -25.82 2.52
C ASP A 75 -14.34 -26.72 3.41
N GLY A 76 -13.23 -26.16 3.93
CA GLY A 76 -12.23 -26.86 4.75
C GLY A 76 -10.82 -26.59 4.22
N ASP A 77 -10.12 -25.52 4.60
CA ASP A 77 -9.85 -25.12 5.97
C ASP A 77 -9.52 -23.61 5.98
N LEU A 78 -10.51 -22.76 6.28
CA LEU A 78 -10.22 -21.38 6.71
C LEU A 78 -9.80 -21.44 8.18
N ASP A 79 -8.53 -21.72 8.45
CA ASP A 79 -7.63 -20.99 9.38
C ASP A 79 -6.51 -21.90 9.97
N PRO A 80 -5.23 -21.59 9.63
CA PRO A 80 -4.43 -20.78 10.55
C PRO A 80 -3.95 -19.50 9.83
N GLY A 81 -4.91 -18.67 9.42
CA GLY A 81 -4.86 -17.69 8.33
C GLY A 81 -4.12 -16.39 8.63
N LEU A 82 -3.43 -16.30 9.76
CA LEU A 82 -2.56 -15.17 10.09
C LEU A 82 -1.15 -15.68 10.43
N PRO A 83 -0.09 -15.04 9.90
CA PRO A 83 1.28 -15.41 10.21
C PRO A 83 1.58 -15.36 11.71
N SER A 84 2.63 -16.06 12.13
CA SER A 84 3.07 -15.99 13.52
C SER A 84 3.36 -14.53 13.89
N THR A 85 2.78 -14.07 14.99
CA THR A 85 3.00 -12.73 15.52
C THR A 85 4.49 -12.41 15.67
N GLU A 86 5.30 -13.41 16.05
CA GLU A 86 6.75 -13.28 16.15
C GLU A 86 7.40 -12.98 14.78
N ASP A 87 7.03 -13.71 13.72
CA ASP A 87 7.54 -13.45 12.37
C ASP A 87 7.14 -12.06 11.86
N VAL A 88 5.91 -11.63 12.13
CA VAL A 88 5.43 -10.30 11.76
C VAL A 88 6.21 -9.22 12.51
N ILE A 89 6.50 -9.44 13.80
CA ILE A 89 7.35 -8.56 14.58
C ILE A 89 8.74 -8.53 13.95
N LEU A 90 9.44 -9.65 13.80
CA LEU A 90 10.80 -9.72 13.23
C LEU A 90 10.90 -9.04 11.86
N LYS A 91 9.95 -9.27 10.96
CA LYS A 91 9.92 -8.58 9.65
C LYS A 91 9.64 -7.10 9.78
N THR A 92 8.79 -6.68 10.73
CA THR A 92 8.57 -5.26 11.03
C THR A 92 9.84 -4.59 11.58
N GLU A 93 10.57 -5.26 12.46
CA GLU A 93 11.86 -4.77 12.97
C GLU A 93 12.84 -4.54 11.82
N GLN A 94 12.91 -5.47 10.86
CA GLN A 94 13.73 -5.30 9.68
C GLN A 94 13.30 -4.09 8.82
N VAL A 95 11.99 -3.91 8.60
CA VAL A 95 11.45 -2.74 7.87
C VAL A 95 11.84 -1.44 8.57
N THR A 96 11.65 -1.36 9.88
CA THR A 96 11.96 -0.15 10.66
C THR A 96 13.46 0.14 10.72
N LYS A 97 14.33 -0.87 10.81
CA LYS A 97 15.79 -0.70 10.72
C LYS A 97 16.21 -0.12 9.37
N ASN A 98 15.65 -0.63 8.27
CA ASN A 98 15.92 -0.11 6.94
C ASN A 98 15.40 1.33 6.78
N ILE A 99 14.25 1.66 7.37
CA ILE A 99 13.73 3.04 7.42
C ILE A 99 14.67 3.96 8.21
N GLN A 100 15.22 3.51 9.34
CA GLN A 100 16.18 4.30 10.11
C GLN A 100 17.45 4.62 9.31
N GLU A 101 17.98 3.66 8.53
CA GLU A 101 19.12 3.91 7.63
C GLU A 101 18.79 5.01 6.61
N LEU A 102 17.59 4.95 6.00
CA LEU A 102 17.13 5.96 5.05
C LEU A 102 16.99 7.35 5.69
N LEU A 103 16.37 7.43 6.87
CA LEU A 103 16.19 8.71 7.58
C LEU A 103 17.53 9.33 7.98
N ARG A 104 18.51 8.50 8.38
CA ARG A 104 19.88 8.96 8.63
C ARG A 104 20.53 9.50 7.37
N ALA A 105 20.43 8.79 6.24
CA ALA A 105 20.95 9.27 4.97
C ALA A 105 20.29 10.61 4.54
N ALA A 106 18.99 10.76 4.79
CA ALA A 106 18.27 12.01 4.53
C ALA A 106 18.75 13.17 5.40
N GLN A 107 18.99 12.94 6.69
CA GLN A 107 19.54 13.94 7.62
C GLN A 107 20.98 14.34 7.28
N GLU A 108 21.78 13.40 6.76
CA GLU A 108 23.15 13.62 6.32
C GLU A 108 23.24 14.16 4.88
N PHE A 109 22.11 14.43 4.22
CA PHE A 109 22.03 14.86 2.81
C PHE A 109 22.75 13.92 1.82
N LYS A 110 22.79 12.61 2.14
CA LYS A 110 23.41 11.56 1.32
C LYS A 110 22.40 10.97 0.33
N HIS A 111 22.08 11.72 -0.72
CA HIS A 111 21.10 11.31 -1.73
C HIS A 111 21.53 10.07 -2.54
N ASP A 112 22.83 9.82 -2.68
CA ASP A 112 23.35 8.61 -3.33
C ASP A 112 22.90 7.32 -2.63
N SER A 113 22.65 7.39 -1.31
CA SER A 113 22.19 6.26 -0.51
C SER A 113 20.68 6.02 -0.61
N PHE A 114 19.90 6.93 -1.19
CA PHE A 114 18.42 6.81 -1.19
C PHE A 114 17.96 5.60 -2.01
N VAL A 115 18.52 5.40 -3.20
CA VAL A 115 18.19 4.25 -4.06
C VAL A 115 18.47 2.91 -3.36
N PRO A 116 19.69 2.61 -2.87
CA PRO A 116 19.96 1.34 -2.20
C PRO A 116 19.17 1.19 -0.89
N CYS A 117 18.91 2.27 -0.15
CA CYS A 117 18.03 2.20 1.03
C CYS A 117 16.58 1.85 0.65
N SER A 118 16.03 2.45 -0.42
CA SER A 118 14.67 2.17 -0.89
C SER A 118 14.50 0.72 -1.36
N GLU A 119 15.53 0.13 -1.98
CA GLU A 119 15.55 -1.27 -2.37
C GLU A 119 15.53 -2.21 -1.17
N LYS A 120 16.35 -1.95 -0.14
CA LYS A 120 16.31 -2.70 1.12
C LYS A 120 14.94 -2.64 1.78
N ILE A 121 14.31 -1.46 1.80
CA ILE A 121 12.96 -1.27 2.36
C ILE A 121 11.95 -2.07 1.55
N HIS A 122 12.00 -1.99 0.22
CA HIS A 122 11.09 -2.73 -0.65
C HIS A 122 11.20 -4.26 -0.47
N LEU A 123 12.43 -4.78 -0.38
CA LEU A 123 12.68 -6.19 -0.10
C LEU A 123 12.08 -6.61 1.25
N ALA A 124 12.36 -5.86 2.32
CA ALA A 124 11.81 -6.15 3.64
C ALA A 124 10.27 -6.07 3.68
N VAL A 125 9.67 -5.11 2.95
CA VAL A 125 8.21 -5.00 2.80
C VAL A 125 7.65 -6.19 2.03
N THR A 126 8.32 -6.64 0.98
CA THR A 126 7.90 -7.81 0.20
C THR A 126 7.94 -9.07 1.05
N GLU A 127 9.02 -9.26 1.82
CA GLU A 127 9.13 -10.37 2.77
C GLU A 127 8.06 -10.31 3.85
N MET A 128 7.79 -9.12 4.41
CA MET A 128 6.72 -8.92 5.38
C MET A 128 5.35 -9.25 4.78
N ALA A 129 5.08 -8.81 3.55
CA ALA A 129 3.83 -9.10 2.85
C ALA A 129 3.68 -10.59 2.53
N SER A 130 4.79 -11.28 2.25
CA SER A 130 4.80 -12.71 1.94
C SER A 130 4.41 -13.60 3.12
N LEU A 131 4.47 -13.07 4.35
CA LEU A 131 3.96 -13.75 5.54
C LEU A 131 2.43 -13.88 5.53
N PHE A 132 1.73 -12.97 4.85
CA PHE A 132 0.27 -12.96 4.84
C PHE A 132 -0.28 -13.81 3.69
N PRO A 133 -1.44 -14.46 3.86
CA PRO A 133 -2.08 -15.18 2.76
C PRO A 133 -2.42 -14.21 1.62
N LYS A 134 -2.43 -14.72 0.38
CA LYS A 134 -2.76 -13.94 -0.83
C LYS A 134 -4.11 -13.23 -0.75
N ARG A 135 -5.05 -13.80 0.03
CA ARG A 135 -6.38 -13.24 0.31
C ARG A 135 -6.60 -13.18 1.83
N PRO A 136 -6.13 -12.13 2.51
CA PRO A 136 -6.41 -11.95 3.93
C PRO A 136 -7.91 -11.77 4.15
N ALA A 137 -8.51 -12.54 5.05
CA ALA A 137 -9.94 -12.42 5.36
C ALA A 137 -10.26 -11.03 5.94
N LEU A 138 -9.39 -10.54 6.82
CA LEU A 138 -9.54 -9.28 7.53
C LEU A 138 -9.35 -8.06 6.62
N GLU A 139 -10.39 -7.23 6.51
CA GLU A 139 -10.33 -5.94 5.80
C GLU A 139 -9.21 -5.00 6.32
N PRO A 140 -8.96 -4.90 7.64
CA PRO A 140 -7.84 -4.10 8.14
C PRO A 140 -6.48 -4.60 7.65
N VAL A 141 -6.27 -5.91 7.55
CA VAL A 141 -5.02 -6.50 7.02
C VAL A 141 -4.87 -6.18 5.54
N ARG A 142 -5.95 -6.35 4.75
CA ARG A 142 -5.96 -5.99 3.32
C ARG A 142 -5.62 -4.51 3.12
N SER A 143 -6.23 -3.63 3.89
CA SER A 143 -5.98 -2.18 3.84
C SER A 143 -4.53 -1.83 4.20
N SER A 144 -4.00 -2.38 5.29
CA SER A 144 -2.62 -2.12 5.71
C SER A 144 -1.58 -2.69 4.74
N LEU A 145 -1.78 -3.90 4.18
CA LEU A 145 -0.89 -4.46 3.15
C LEU A 145 -0.89 -3.64 1.85
N ARG A 146 -2.06 -3.13 1.44
CA ARG A 146 -2.15 -2.24 0.27
C ARG A 146 -1.37 -0.95 0.51
N LEU A 147 -1.51 -0.33 1.68
CA LEU A 147 -0.76 0.87 2.04
C LEU A 147 0.75 0.58 2.12
N LEU A 148 1.15 -0.53 2.74
CA LEU A 148 2.55 -0.92 2.88
C LEU A 148 3.24 -1.06 1.52
N ASN A 149 2.62 -1.82 0.60
CA ASN A 149 3.16 -2.03 -0.74
C ASN A 149 3.14 -0.74 -1.57
N ALA A 150 2.02 -0.02 -1.60
CA ALA A 150 1.90 1.23 -2.36
C ALA A 150 2.93 2.27 -1.91
N SER A 151 3.13 2.43 -0.60
CA SER A 151 4.12 3.36 -0.05
C SER A 151 5.56 2.91 -0.35
N ALA A 152 5.86 1.61 -0.37
CA ALA A 152 7.18 1.10 -0.77
C ALA A 152 7.48 1.35 -2.26
N TYR A 153 6.51 1.13 -3.15
CA TYR A 153 6.65 1.48 -4.57
C TYR A 153 6.84 2.98 -4.78
N ARG A 154 6.05 3.80 -4.08
CA ARG A 154 6.17 5.25 -4.14
C ARG A 154 7.54 5.70 -3.64
N LEU A 155 8.02 5.15 -2.53
CA LEU A 155 9.37 5.42 -2.00
C LEU A 155 10.45 5.14 -3.05
N GLN A 156 10.42 3.99 -3.71
CA GLN A 156 11.38 3.68 -4.78
C GLN A 156 11.31 4.68 -5.93
N SER A 157 10.11 5.04 -6.37
CA SER A 157 9.92 6.03 -7.43
C SER A 157 10.47 7.40 -7.04
N GLU A 158 10.29 7.80 -5.78
CA GLU A 158 10.85 9.04 -5.25
C GLU A 158 12.38 8.96 -5.21
N CYS A 159 12.94 7.93 -4.58
CA CYS A 159 14.39 7.76 -4.46
C CYS A 159 15.11 7.69 -5.81
N ARG A 160 14.47 7.21 -6.90
CA ARG A 160 15.06 7.22 -8.25
C ARG A 160 15.25 8.62 -8.84
N LYS A 161 14.51 9.63 -8.37
CA LYS A 161 14.66 11.02 -8.82
C LYS A 161 15.98 11.67 -8.35
N THR A 162 16.75 11.01 -7.47
CA THR A 162 18.11 11.45 -7.13
C THR A 162 19.07 11.37 -8.31
N VAL A 163 18.75 10.54 -9.31
CA VAL A 163 19.50 10.43 -10.56
C VAL A 163 18.76 11.24 -11.62
N PRO A 164 19.23 12.45 -11.98
CA PRO A 164 18.57 13.24 -13.01
C PRO A 164 18.65 12.54 -14.37
N PRO A 165 17.60 12.64 -15.22
CA PRO A 165 17.59 11.99 -16.53
C PRO A 165 18.65 12.56 -17.48
N GLU A 166 19.01 13.83 -17.30
CA GLU A 166 20.12 14.47 -18.02
C GLU A 166 21.17 15.01 -17.02
N PRO A 167 22.48 14.83 -17.29
CA PRO A 167 23.54 15.41 -16.46
C PRO A 167 23.38 16.94 -16.38
N GLY A 168 23.11 17.46 -15.18
CA GLY A 168 22.97 18.90 -14.93
C GLY A 168 21.52 19.42 -14.82
N ALA A 169 20.50 18.58 -14.97
CA ALA A 169 19.13 18.98 -14.68
C ALA A 169 18.95 19.27 -13.17
N PRO A 170 18.29 20.37 -12.78
CA PRO A 170 18.08 20.69 -11.37
C PRO A 170 17.11 19.69 -10.74
N VAL A 171 17.53 19.06 -9.65
CA VAL A 171 16.68 18.22 -8.80
C VAL A 171 16.34 19.00 -7.54
N ASP A 172 15.04 19.10 -7.21
CA ASP A 172 14.61 19.67 -5.94
C ASP A 172 14.80 18.65 -4.81
N PHE A 173 16.05 18.56 -4.32
CA PHE A 173 16.42 17.64 -3.25
C PHE A 173 15.68 17.91 -1.93
N GLN A 174 15.20 19.13 -1.71
CA GLN A 174 14.44 19.47 -0.51
C GLN A 174 13.03 18.86 -0.57
N LEU A 175 12.32 19.05 -1.68
CA LEU A 175 11.01 18.43 -1.91
C LEU A 175 11.13 16.90 -1.97
N LEU A 176 12.15 16.40 -2.65
CA LEU A 176 12.44 14.98 -2.74
C LEU A 176 12.60 14.36 -1.34
N THR A 177 13.44 14.96 -0.50
CA THR A 177 13.70 14.46 0.85
C THR A 177 12.43 14.46 1.69
N GLN A 178 11.60 15.49 1.56
CA GLN A 178 10.28 15.53 2.20
C GLN A 178 9.39 14.36 1.73
N GLN A 179 9.33 14.08 0.43
CA GLN A 179 8.51 13.00 -0.12
C GLN A 179 9.01 11.62 0.33
N VAL A 180 10.33 11.42 0.35
CA VAL A 180 10.99 10.19 0.84
C VAL A 180 10.65 9.95 2.31
N ILE A 181 10.75 10.97 3.16
CA ILE A 181 10.44 10.87 4.60
C ILE A 181 8.95 10.57 4.80
N GLN A 182 8.06 11.21 4.03
CA GLN A 182 6.62 10.94 4.11
C GLN A 182 6.30 9.49 3.73
N CYS A 183 6.93 8.95 2.68
CA CYS A 183 6.75 7.55 2.31
C CYS A 183 7.27 6.60 3.41
N ALA A 184 8.43 6.89 3.99
CA ALA A 184 8.98 6.12 5.09
C ALA A 184 8.03 6.09 6.31
N TYR A 185 7.40 7.21 6.63
CA TYR A 185 6.39 7.29 7.69
C TYR A 185 5.17 6.42 7.40
N ASP A 186 4.63 6.49 6.18
CA ASP A 186 3.45 5.69 5.79
C ASP A 186 3.74 4.19 5.86
N ILE A 187 4.95 3.75 5.48
CA ILE A 187 5.40 2.36 5.60
C ILE A 187 5.45 1.94 7.07
N ALA A 188 6.11 2.73 7.93
CA ALA A 188 6.21 2.44 9.36
C ALA A 188 4.82 2.36 10.02
N LYS A 189 3.91 3.28 9.65
CA LYS A 189 2.53 3.29 10.12
C LYS A 189 1.77 2.02 9.71
N ALA A 190 1.87 1.62 8.44
CA ALA A 190 1.22 0.41 7.94
C ALA A 190 1.77 -0.85 8.62
N ALA A 191 3.10 -0.95 8.79
CA ALA A 191 3.74 -2.09 9.46
C ALA A 191 3.30 -2.20 10.93
N LYS A 192 3.26 -1.07 11.66
CA LYS A 192 2.74 -1.02 13.03
C LYS A 192 1.28 -1.47 13.12
N GLN A 193 0.45 -1.06 12.14
CA GLN A 193 -0.95 -1.49 12.08
C GLN A 193 -1.04 -3.02 11.89
N LEU A 194 -0.25 -3.60 10.99
CA LEU A 194 -0.21 -5.04 10.78
C LEU A 194 0.15 -5.79 12.08
N VAL A 195 1.20 -5.37 12.80
CA VAL A 195 1.55 -5.95 14.11
C VAL A 195 0.39 -5.83 15.11
N THR A 196 -0.28 -4.69 15.14
CA THR A 196 -1.41 -4.46 16.06
C THR A 196 -2.59 -5.36 15.75
N ILE A 197 -2.90 -5.60 14.48
CA ILE A 197 -3.99 -6.49 14.06
C ILE A 197 -3.61 -7.94 14.40
N THR A 198 -2.43 -8.41 13.98
CA THR A 198 -2.00 -9.80 14.19
C THR A 198 -1.79 -10.17 15.67
N THR A 199 -1.47 -9.20 16.53
CA THR A 199 -1.39 -9.42 18.00
C THR A 199 -2.75 -9.51 18.67
N ARG A 200 -3.80 -8.89 18.11
CA ARG A 200 -5.16 -8.92 18.66
C ARG A 200 -5.92 -10.18 18.27
N GLU A 201 -5.74 -10.64 17.03
CA GLU A 201 -6.44 -11.82 16.50
C GLU A 201 -6.05 -13.13 17.20
N LYS A 202 -4.78 -13.29 17.63
CA LYS A 202 -4.35 -14.48 18.40
C LYS A 202 -4.92 -14.58 19.82
N LYS A 203 -5.67 -13.57 20.29
CA LYS A 203 -6.17 -13.50 21.67
C LYS A 203 -7.69 -13.77 21.80
N GLN A 204 -8.37 -14.03 20.69
CA GLN A 204 -9.73 -14.56 20.65
C GLN A 204 -9.70 -16.07 20.42
#